data_AF-A0A812LVL5-F1
#
_entry.id   AF-A0A812LVL5-F1
#
_cell.length_a   1.000
_cell.length_b   1.000
_cell.length_c   1.000
_cell.angle_alpha   90.00
_cell.angle_beta   90.00
_cell.angle_gamma   90.00
#
_symmetry.space_group_name_H-M   'P 1'
#
loop_
_entity.id
_entity.type
_entity.pdbx_description
1 polymer ?
#
loop_
_entity_poly.entity_id
_entity_poly.type
_entity_poly.pdbx_seq_one_letter_code
_entity_poly.pdbx_strand_id
1 'polypeptide(L)'
;MFAGKAEATRMMRYAGHCAAKLDYKYHVASPGKQNYMDILTPAGFLLAVSTVLRGDPRGFWCHFGIKCGSWSQVSQGTSGRSVFTALGNEDQTFVREGNCMAARMSLLLLLVTALKGAWSVEQPSGSFLEYFPNYPPQFGLRLVELHDQVLATQRGTPELPKDLPTAVDTFSMMSFDDLWEDANMVECIRYIRGGTSLRIPENFRPLLPTRL
;
A
#
# COMPACT_ATOMS: atom_id res chain seq x y z
N MET A 1 -6.85 0.51 -7.79
CA MET A 1 -7.24 -0.90 -7.90
C MET A 1 -8.73 -0.97 -8.04
N PHE A 2 -9.21 -1.52 -9.15
CA PHE A 2 -10.63 -1.56 -9.45
C PHE A 2 -10.94 -2.81 -10.25
N ALA A 3 -12.22 -3.17 -10.31
CA ALA A 3 -12.86 -3.95 -11.37
C ALA A 3 -13.62 -2.96 -12.27
N GLY A 4 -12.97 -1.90 -12.75
CA GLY A 4 -13.65 -0.73 -13.34
C GLY A 4 -13.16 -0.45 -14.74
N LYS A 5 -13.90 0.36 -15.51
CA LYS A 5 -13.48 0.76 -16.87
C LYS A 5 -12.24 1.69 -16.89
N ALA A 6 -11.64 1.94 -15.73
CA ALA A 6 -10.51 2.86 -15.51
C ALA A 6 -10.82 4.29 -15.99
N GLU A 7 -12.06 4.74 -15.81
CA GLU A 7 -12.52 6.06 -16.29
C GLU A 7 -11.72 7.20 -15.66
N ALA A 8 -11.42 7.15 -14.36
CA ALA A 8 -10.55 8.14 -13.71
C ALA A 8 -9.18 8.25 -14.40
N THR A 9 -8.53 7.11 -14.70
CA THR A 9 -7.25 7.09 -15.42
C THR A 9 -7.39 7.63 -16.84
N ARG A 10 -8.49 7.31 -17.54
CA ARG A 10 -8.77 7.82 -18.89
C ARG A 10 -8.97 9.33 -18.89
N MET A 11 -9.73 9.86 -17.95
CA MET A 11 -9.95 11.30 -17.78
C MET A 11 -8.64 12.03 -17.50
N MET A 12 -7.78 11.51 -16.62
CA MET A 12 -6.47 12.11 -16.36
C MET A 12 -5.57 12.13 -17.60
N ARG A 13 -5.57 11.05 -18.39
CA ARG A 13 -4.83 11.02 -19.67
C ARG A 13 -5.41 11.99 -20.69
N TYR A 14 -6.73 12.10 -20.77
CA TYR A 14 -7.40 13.06 -21.64
C TYR A 14 -7.05 14.51 -21.28
N ALA A 15 -6.89 14.80 -19.99
CA ALA A 15 -6.40 16.08 -19.49
C ALA A 15 -4.88 16.31 -19.65
N GLY A 16 -4.15 15.37 -20.28
CA GLY A 16 -2.71 15.50 -20.55
C GLY A 16 -1.80 15.05 -19.40
N HIS A 17 -2.33 14.41 -18.36
CA HIS A 17 -1.52 13.90 -17.25
C HIS A 17 -0.99 12.48 -17.52
N CYS A 18 0.22 12.20 -17.03
CA CYS A 18 0.75 10.84 -16.98
C CYS A 18 -0.01 10.04 -15.90
N ALA A 19 -0.70 8.97 -16.30
CA ALA A 19 -1.48 8.16 -15.37
C ALA A 19 -1.28 6.66 -15.60
N ALA A 20 -1.03 5.93 -14.51
CA ALA A 20 -0.96 4.48 -14.46
C ALA A 20 -2.21 3.89 -13.79
N LYS A 21 -2.49 2.61 -14.05
CA LYS A 21 -3.60 1.88 -13.42
C LYS A 21 -3.13 0.51 -12.96
N LEU A 22 -3.56 0.15 -11.76
CA LEU A 22 -3.45 -1.19 -11.20
C LEU A 22 -4.86 -1.78 -11.13
N ASP A 23 -5.08 -2.92 -11.77
CA ASP A 23 -6.37 -3.62 -11.84
C ASP A 23 -6.08 -5.12 -11.88
N TYR A 24 -6.71 -5.88 -10.98
CA TYR A 24 -6.49 -7.31 -10.84
C TYR A 24 -6.74 -8.09 -12.13
N LYS A 25 -7.50 -7.54 -13.10
CA LYS A 25 -7.73 -8.16 -14.42
C LYS A 25 -6.51 -8.11 -15.35
N TYR A 26 -5.52 -7.25 -15.09
CA TYR A 26 -4.33 -7.16 -15.95
C TYR A 26 -3.34 -8.30 -15.73
N HIS A 27 -3.51 -9.10 -14.68
CA HIS A 27 -2.66 -10.25 -14.44
C HIS A 27 -3.45 -11.36 -13.76
N VAL A 28 -3.25 -12.59 -14.21
CA VAL A 28 -3.82 -13.79 -13.60
C VAL A 28 -2.67 -14.55 -12.94
N ALA A 29 -2.88 -15.03 -11.72
CA ALA A 29 -1.89 -15.87 -11.06
C ALA A 29 -1.54 -17.08 -11.93
N SER A 30 -0.26 -17.47 -11.94
CA SER A 30 0.23 -18.68 -12.60
C SER A 30 0.94 -19.55 -11.57
N PRO A 31 1.11 -20.86 -11.82
CA PRO A 31 1.79 -21.75 -10.88
C PRO A 31 3.15 -21.18 -10.44
N GLY A 32 3.33 -20.98 -9.14
CA GLY A 32 4.54 -20.39 -8.56
C GLY A 32 4.64 -18.85 -8.63
N LYS A 33 3.62 -18.13 -9.12
CA LYS A 33 3.61 -16.66 -9.21
C LYS A 33 2.31 -16.08 -8.64
N GLN A 34 2.46 -15.20 -7.63
CA GLN A 34 1.35 -14.45 -7.07
C GLN A 34 0.77 -13.44 -8.09
N ASN A 35 -0.49 -13.07 -7.90
CA ASN A 35 -1.09 -12.02 -8.71
C ASN A 35 -0.63 -10.62 -8.24
N TYR A 36 0.41 -10.06 -8.88
CA TYR A 36 0.91 -8.73 -8.54
C TYR A 36 -0.09 -7.58 -8.82
N MET A 37 -1.24 -7.84 -9.42
CA MET A 37 -2.30 -6.83 -9.57
C MET A 37 -3.41 -6.93 -8.50
N ASP A 38 -3.31 -7.90 -7.59
CA ASP A 38 -4.24 -8.08 -6.47
C ASP A 38 -3.62 -7.55 -5.18
N ILE A 39 -4.18 -6.46 -4.63
CA ILE A 39 -3.72 -5.84 -3.37
C ILE A 39 -3.76 -6.81 -2.19
N LEU A 40 -4.56 -7.88 -2.24
CA LEU A 40 -4.62 -8.87 -1.17
C LEU A 40 -3.40 -9.79 -1.16
N THR A 41 -2.67 -9.89 -2.27
CA THR A 41 -1.40 -10.61 -2.31
C THR A 41 -0.24 -9.71 -1.87
N PRO A 42 0.80 -10.26 -1.21
CA PRO A 42 2.03 -9.51 -0.91
C PRO A 42 2.63 -8.83 -2.13
N ALA A 43 2.70 -9.53 -3.27
CA ALA A 43 3.22 -8.97 -4.51
C ALA A 43 2.42 -7.76 -5.01
N GLY A 44 1.09 -7.80 -4.91
CA GLY A 44 0.26 -6.67 -5.35
C GLY A 44 0.26 -5.50 -4.40
N PHE A 45 0.37 -5.74 -3.08
CA PHE A 45 0.58 -4.66 -2.12
C PHE A 45 1.94 -3.98 -2.33
N LEU A 46 3.01 -4.76 -2.53
CA LEU A 46 4.35 -4.23 -2.82
C LEU A 46 4.36 -3.40 -4.12
N LEU A 47 3.65 -3.85 -5.17
CA LEU A 47 3.52 -3.08 -6.40
C LEU A 47 2.78 -1.77 -6.17
N ALA A 48 1.72 -1.76 -5.35
CA ALA A 48 0.99 -0.55 -5.01
C ALA A 48 1.86 0.45 -4.24
N VAL A 49 2.60 -0.01 -3.22
CA VAL A 49 3.56 0.81 -2.45
C VAL A 49 4.63 1.38 -3.38
N SER A 50 5.23 0.52 -4.22
CA SER A 50 6.26 0.94 -5.19
C SER A 50 5.74 1.97 -6.20
N THR A 51 4.46 1.87 -6.57
CA THR A 51 3.81 2.83 -7.49
C THR A 51 3.65 4.19 -6.81
N VAL A 52 3.21 4.21 -5.55
CA VAL A 52 3.07 5.44 -4.75
C VAL A 52 4.43 6.10 -4.52
N LEU A 53 5.46 5.33 -4.15
CA LEU A 53 6.83 5.83 -3.95
C LEU A 53 7.47 6.40 -5.22
N ARG A 54 6.95 6.05 -6.40
CA ARG A 54 7.40 6.58 -7.70
C ARG A 54 6.58 7.80 -8.17
N GLY A 55 5.72 8.34 -7.31
CA GLY A 55 5.01 9.59 -7.58
C GLY A 55 5.98 10.74 -7.88
N ASP A 56 5.57 11.69 -8.72
CA ASP A 56 6.37 12.88 -9.02
C ASP A 56 6.52 13.73 -7.75
N PRO A 57 7.74 14.08 -7.32
CA PRO A 57 7.96 14.90 -6.12
C PRO A 57 7.35 16.31 -6.23
N ARG A 58 7.04 16.79 -7.45
CA ARG A 58 6.30 18.04 -7.67
C ARG A 58 4.80 17.92 -7.37
N GLY A 59 4.30 16.70 -7.20
CA GLY A 59 2.91 16.40 -6.89
C GLY A 59 2.39 15.24 -7.72
N PHE A 60 1.60 14.37 -7.09
CA PHE A 60 0.91 13.27 -7.74
C PHE A 60 -0.45 13.04 -7.08
N TRP A 61 -1.32 12.32 -7.80
CA TRP A 61 -2.65 11.98 -7.31
C TRP A 61 -2.87 10.47 -7.37
N CYS A 62 -3.40 9.90 -6.29
CA CYS A 62 -3.78 8.49 -6.22
C CYS A 62 -5.29 8.34 -6.02
N HIS A 63 -5.92 7.59 -6.91
CA HIS A 63 -7.32 7.22 -6.79
C HIS A 63 -7.44 5.75 -6.38
N PHE A 64 -8.08 5.51 -5.24
CA PHE A 64 -8.29 4.18 -4.68
C PHE A 64 -9.76 3.79 -4.80
N GLY A 65 -9.99 2.52 -5.09
CA GLY A 65 -11.30 1.90 -5.06
C GLY A 65 -11.24 0.68 -4.16
N ILE A 66 -12.12 0.61 -3.18
CA ILE A 66 -12.29 -0.61 -2.40
C ILE A 66 -13.44 -1.41 -2.98
N LYS A 67 -13.33 -2.74 -2.95
CA LYS A 67 -14.46 -3.60 -3.29
C LYS A 67 -15.56 -3.38 -2.26
N CYS A 68 -16.68 -2.79 -2.69
CA CYS A 68 -17.84 -2.49 -1.84
C CYS A 68 -18.57 -3.72 -1.28
N GLY A 69 -18.25 -4.92 -1.77
CA GLY A 69 -18.99 -6.15 -1.50
C GLY A 69 -19.32 -6.38 -0.03
N SER A 70 -18.32 -6.42 0.86
CA SER A 70 -18.55 -6.64 2.30
C SER A 70 -18.96 -5.37 3.07
N TRP A 71 -18.74 -4.19 2.47
CA TRP A 71 -18.85 -2.88 3.13
C TRP A 71 -20.19 -2.19 2.88
N SER A 72 -20.96 -2.68 1.90
CA SER A 72 -22.26 -2.11 1.54
C SER A 72 -23.36 -2.45 2.56
N GLN A 73 -24.30 -1.54 2.75
CA GLN A 73 -25.49 -1.78 3.57
C GLN A 73 -26.29 -3.01 3.12
N VAL A 74 -26.34 -3.29 1.81
CA VAL A 74 -27.02 -4.48 1.26
C VAL A 74 -26.40 -5.78 1.78
N SER A 75 -25.09 -5.78 2.06
CA SER A 75 -24.38 -6.93 2.61
C SER A 75 -24.48 -7.06 4.12
N GLN A 76 -25.13 -6.13 4.84
CA GLN A 76 -25.16 -6.09 6.31
C GLN A 76 -25.59 -7.41 6.94
N GLY A 77 -26.63 -8.05 6.40
CA GLY A 77 -27.17 -9.30 6.94
C GLY A 77 -26.19 -10.47 6.86
N THR A 78 -25.35 -10.53 5.81
CA THR A 78 -24.35 -11.59 5.60
C THR A 78 -22.99 -11.23 6.15
N SER A 79 -22.58 -9.96 6.04
CA SER A 79 -21.28 -9.48 6.52
C SER A 79 -21.28 -9.24 8.02
N GLY A 80 -22.43 -9.09 8.67
CA GLY A 80 -22.54 -8.76 10.10
C GLY A 80 -22.00 -7.37 10.45
N ARG A 81 -21.69 -6.53 9.45
CA ARG A 81 -21.15 -5.19 9.67
C ARG A 81 -22.24 -4.23 10.11
N SER A 82 -21.89 -3.36 11.04
CA SER A 82 -22.72 -2.22 11.43
C SER A 82 -21.81 -1.07 11.89
N VAL A 83 -22.41 0.06 12.25
CA VAL A 83 -21.68 1.18 12.87
C VAL A 83 -20.89 0.73 14.11
N PHE A 84 -21.41 -0.23 14.88
CA PHE A 84 -20.77 -0.73 16.11
C PHE A 84 -19.93 -1.99 15.88
N THR A 85 -20.12 -2.67 14.75
CA THR A 85 -19.43 -3.91 14.40
C THR A 85 -18.77 -3.77 13.04
N ALA A 86 -17.98 -2.70 12.88
CA ALA A 86 -17.43 -2.35 11.57
C ALA A 86 -16.54 -3.44 10.96
N LEU A 87 -15.92 -4.30 11.76
CA LEU A 87 -15.14 -5.47 11.30
C LEU A 87 -16.00 -6.62 10.76
N GLY A 88 -17.29 -6.67 11.13
CA GLY A 88 -18.24 -7.68 10.69
C GLY A 88 -17.99 -9.08 11.24
N ASN A 89 -18.62 -10.06 10.61
CA ASN A 89 -18.43 -11.47 10.85
C ASN A 89 -17.19 -11.98 10.09
N GLU A 90 -16.05 -11.99 10.78
CA GLU A 90 -14.78 -12.45 10.22
C GLU A 90 -14.71 -13.96 9.96
N ASP A 91 -15.74 -14.76 10.29
CA ASP A 91 -15.81 -16.16 9.83
C ASP A 91 -16.03 -16.24 8.32
N GLN A 92 -16.59 -15.20 7.72
CA GLN A 92 -16.80 -15.09 6.29
C GLN A 92 -15.52 -14.63 5.56
N THR A 93 -15.03 -15.43 4.61
CA THR A 93 -13.81 -15.12 3.85
C THR A 93 -13.84 -13.74 3.19
N PHE A 94 -14.97 -13.35 2.60
CA PHE A 94 -15.12 -12.05 1.95
C PHE A 94 -15.10 -10.86 2.93
N VAL A 95 -15.42 -11.08 4.21
CA VAL A 95 -15.32 -10.07 5.26
C VAL A 95 -13.86 -9.89 5.68
N ARG A 96 -13.12 -11.00 5.91
CA ARG A 96 -11.67 -10.96 6.22
C ARG A 96 -10.86 -10.31 5.10
N GLU A 97 -11.12 -10.71 3.86
CA GLU A 97 -10.49 -10.08 2.68
C GLU A 97 -10.84 -8.59 2.60
N GLY A 98 -12.09 -8.22 2.90
CA GLY A 98 -12.51 -6.83 3.00
C GLY A 98 -11.73 -6.03 4.05
N ASN A 99 -11.52 -6.60 5.24
CA ASN A 99 -10.74 -5.99 6.33
C ASN A 99 -9.26 -5.83 5.93
N CYS A 100 -8.66 -6.86 5.36
CA CYS A 100 -7.27 -6.80 4.89
C CYS A 100 -7.08 -5.75 3.79
N MET A 101 -8.01 -5.67 2.83
CA MET A 101 -7.99 -4.65 1.77
C MET A 101 -8.12 -3.23 2.35
N ALA A 102 -9.02 -3.03 3.31
CA ALA A 102 -9.20 -1.75 3.99
C ALA A 102 -7.93 -1.32 4.73
N ALA A 103 -7.31 -2.22 5.51
CA ALA A 103 -6.07 -1.95 6.22
C ALA A 103 -4.91 -1.60 5.26
N ARG A 104 -4.73 -2.35 4.18
CA ARG A 104 -3.70 -2.06 3.17
C ARG A 104 -3.94 -0.74 2.45
N MET A 105 -5.19 -0.42 2.13
CA MET A 105 -5.54 0.87 1.54
C MET A 105 -5.23 2.01 2.51
N SER A 106 -5.59 1.89 3.79
CA SER A 106 -5.26 2.87 4.83
C SER A 106 -3.76 3.16 4.91
N LEU A 107 -2.90 2.15 4.84
CA LEU A 107 -1.45 2.33 4.78
C LEU A 107 -1.01 3.09 3.51
N LEU A 108 -1.61 2.81 2.36
CA LEU A 108 -1.33 3.54 1.12
C LEU A 108 -1.79 5.00 1.21
N LEU A 109 -2.93 5.29 1.84
CA LEU A 109 -3.39 6.67 2.05
C LEU A 109 -2.41 7.46 2.91
N LEU A 110 -1.92 6.86 4.00
CA LEU A 110 -0.88 7.46 4.84
C LEU A 110 0.40 7.72 4.06
N LEU A 111 0.82 6.75 3.25
CA LEU A 111 2.01 6.88 2.43
C LEU A 111 1.86 8.02 1.39
N VAL A 112 0.71 8.11 0.71
CA VAL A 112 0.44 9.21 -0.23
C VAL A 112 0.47 10.56 0.49
N THR A 113 -0.18 10.67 1.66
CA THR A 113 -0.17 11.88 2.47
C THR A 113 1.25 12.25 2.93
N ALA A 114 2.04 11.27 3.37
CA ALA A 114 3.43 11.48 3.79
C ALA A 114 4.32 11.97 2.64
N LEU A 115 4.04 11.55 1.40
CA LEU A 115 4.73 12.00 0.19
C LEU A 115 4.14 13.29 -0.40
N LYS A 116 3.23 13.97 0.31
CA LYS A 116 2.55 15.20 -0.14
C LYS A 116 1.72 15.00 -1.43
N GLY A 117 1.31 13.77 -1.71
CA GLY A 117 0.38 13.47 -2.78
C GLY A 117 -1.07 13.76 -2.38
N ALA A 118 -1.92 13.99 -3.37
CA ALA A 118 -3.37 14.03 -3.17
C ALA A 118 -3.96 12.63 -3.35
N TRP A 119 -5.05 12.33 -2.66
CA TRP A 119 -5.77 11.08 -2.88
C TRP A 119 -7.29 11.25 -2.85
N SER A 120 -7.98 10.30 -3.48
CA SER A 120 -9.41 10.12 -3.31
C SER A 120 -9.75 8.65 -3.23
N VAL A 121 -10.80 8.32 -2.48
CA VAL A 121 -11.29 6.96 -2.31
C VAL A 121 -12.72 6.90 -2.84
N GLU A 122 -12.98 6.03 -3.81
CA GLU A 122 -14.32 5.74 -4.27
C GLU A 122 -15.01 4.77 -3.31
N GLN A 123 -16.19 5.16 -2.83
CA GLN A 123 -17.06 4.29 -2.03
C GLN A 123 -18.53 4.52 -2.36
N PRO A 124 -19.38 3.47 -2.24
CA PRO A 124 -20.82 3.65 -2.31
C PRO A 124 -21.32 4.46 -1.11
N SER A 125 -22.41 5.21 -1.33
CA SER A 125 -23.13 5.86 -0.23
C SER A 125 -23.62 4.82 0.78
N GLY A 126 -23.50 5.10 2.08
CA GLY A 126 -23.87 4.18 3.16
C GLY A 126 -22.90 3.01 3.37
N SER A 127 -21.65 3.17 2.94
CA SER A 127 -20.58 2.20 3.21
C SER A 127 -20.18 2.19 4.69
N PHE A 128 -20.04 1.01 5.29
CA PHE A 128 -19.53 0.89 6.66
C PHE A 128 -18.02 1.09 6.78
N LEU A 129 -17.29 1.27 5.68
CA LEU A 129 -15.85 1.45 5.72
C LEU A 129 -15.44 2.73 6.47
N GLU A 130 -16.30 3.75 6.52
CA GLU A 130 -16.07 4.96 7.31
C GLU A 130 -15.91 4.68 8.82
N TYR A 131 -16.46 3.55 9.30
CA TYR A 131 -16.35 3.10 10.69
C TYR A 131 -15.22 2.09 10.92
N PHE A 132 -14.39 1.80 9.92
CA PHE A 132 -13.33 0.80 10.05
C PHE A 132 -12.29 1.20 11.12
N PRO A 133 -12.08 0.40 12.18
CA PRO A 133 -11.38 0.83 13.39
C PRO A 133 -9.87 1.01 13.21
N ASN A 134 -9.26 0.35 12.23
CA ASN A 134 -7.81 0.41 12.00
C ASN A 134 -7.34 1.70 11.30
N TYR A 135 -8.24 2.68 11.16
CA TYR A 135 -7.88 4.02 10.76
C TYR A 135 -8.64 5.01 11.62
N PRO A 136 -8.13 5.42 12.79
CA PRO A 136 -8.78 6.47 13.54
C PRO A 136 -8.76 7.70 12.62
N PRO A 137 -9.91 8.24 12.21
CA PRO A 137 -9.94 9.47 11.44
C PRO A 137 -9.16 10.58 12.18
N GLN A 138 -9.14 10.49 13.52
CA GLN A 138 -8.32 11.30 14.41
C GLN A 138 -6.82 11.17 14.16
N PHE A 139 -6.28 9.99 13.84
CA PHE A 139 -4.86 9.82 13.50
C PHE A 139 -4.53 10.46 12.15
N GLY A 140 -5.39 10.26 11.14
CA GLY A 140 -5.25 10.90 9.84
C GLY A 140 -5.37 12.43 9.93
N LEU A 141 -6.36 12.93 10.66
CA LEU A 141 -6.55 14.35 10.94
C LEU A 141 -5.39 14.91 11.77
N ARG A 142 -4.88 14.17 12.76
CA ARG A 142 -3.72 14.58 13.54
C ARG A 142 -2.46 14.67 12.68
N LEU A 143 -2.27 13.77 11.71
CA LEU A 143 -1.20 13.87 10.72
C LEU A 143 -1.32 15.11 9.84
N VAL A 144 -2.56 15.49 9.47
CA VAL A 144 -2.84 16.73 8.73
C VAL A 144 -2.62 17.97 9.61
N GLU A 145 -3.01 17.95 10.88
CA GLU A 145 -2.74 19.04 11.84
C GLU A 145 -1.24 19.20 12.11
N LEU A 146 -0.54 18.07 12.26
CA LEU A 146 0.91 18.04 12.45
C LEU A 146 1.65 18.35 11.15
N HIS A 147 0.99 18.34 9.99
CA HIS A 147 1.64 18.57 8.69
C HIS A 147 2.42 19.88 8.68
N ASP A 148 1.79 21.00 9.04
CA ASP A 148 2.44 22.31 9.02
C ASP A 148 3.57 22.40 10.06
N GLN A 149 3.44 21.69 11.18
CA GLN A 149 4.49 21.60 12.21
C GLN A 149 5.66 20.73 11.75
N VAL A 150 5.39 19.60 11.10
CA VAL A 150 6.39 18.72 10.49
C VAL A 150 7.11 19.45 9.35
N LEU A 151 6.40 20.24 8.55
CA LEU A 151 7.00 21.11 7.54
C LEU A 151 7.85 22.23 8.16
N ALA A 152 7.35 22.88 9.21
CA ALA A 152 8.09 23.93 9.92
C ALA A 152 9.33 23.38 10.65
N THR A 153 9.31 22.10 11.02
CA THR A 153 10.42 21.40 11.69
C THR A 153 11.28 20.58 10.73
N GLN A 154 10.90 20.40 9.47
CA GLN A 154 11.76 19.91 8.38
C GLN A 154 12.87 20.93 8.12
N ARG A 155 13.89 20.92 8.99
CA ARG A 155 15.09 21.72 8.83
C ARG A 155 16.02 21.04 7.85
N GLY A 156 15.83 21.39 6.58
CA GLY A 156 16.73 21.01 5.50
C GLY A 156 16.78 19.50 5.26
N THR A 157 17.31 19.13 4.10
CA THR A 157 17.95 17.82 3.96
C THR A 157 19.03 17.79 5.05
N PRO A 158 19.03 16.83 6.00
CA PRO A 158 20.14 16.74 6.94
C PRO A 158 21.43 16.77 6.14
N GLU A 159 22.41 17.57 6.58
CA GLU A 159 23.70 17.60 5.90
C GLU A 159 24.21 16.16 5.89
N LEU A 160 24.23 15.58 4.70
CA LEU A 160 24.73 14.24 4.53
C LEU A 160 26.19 14.28 5.01
N PRO A 161 26.61 13.30 5.83
CA PRO A 161 28.03 13.15 6.15
C PRO A 161 28.85 13.25 4.87
N LYS A 162 29.98 13.96 4.91
CA LYS A 162 30.87 14.10 3.74
C LYS A 162 31.24 12.74 3.14
N ASP A 163 31.36 11.75 4.02
CA ASP A 163 31.61 10.35 3.68
C ASP A 163 30.34 9.55 3.95
N LEU A 164 29.53 9.33 2.93
CA LEU A 164 28.43 8.38 3.01
C LEU A 164 28.96 6.96 2.79
N PRO A 165 28.59 5.98 3.63
CA PRO A 165 28.85 4.60 3.32
C PRO A 165 28.22 4.26 1.97
N THR A 166 28.87 3.38 1.20
CA THR A 166 28.28 2.95 -0.06
C THR A 166 26.95 2.24 0.21
N ALA A 167 26.10 2.11 -0.80
CA ALA A 167 24.86 1.35 -0.65
C ALA A 167 25.11 -0.10 -0.20
N VAL A 168 26.26 -0.67 -0.59
CA VAL A 168 26.71 -2.01 -0.19
C VAL A 168 27.06 -2.03 1.29
N ASP A 169 27.86 -1.06 1.76
CA ASP A 169 28.26 -0.96 3.16
C ASP A 169 27.04 -0.74 4.05
N THR A 170 26.17 0.19 3.66
CA THR A 170 24.92 0.47 4.36
C THR A 170 24.07 -0.78 4.49
N PHE A 171 23.87 -1.53 3.39
CA PHE A 171 23.05 -2.74 3.39
C PHE A 171 23.68 -3.87 4.22
N SER A 172 25.02 -3.99 4.23
CA SER A 172 25.73 -4.97 5.05
C SER A 172 25.68 -4.69 6.55
N MET A 173 25.45 -3.43 6.94
CA MET A 173 25.28 -3.04 8.34
C MET A 173 23.85 -3.23 8.87
N MET A 174 22.88 -3.54 8.01
CA MET A 174 21.48 -3.73 8.42
C MET A 174 21.29 -5.07 9.13
N SER A 175 20.55 -5.07 10.25
CA SER A 175 20.02 -6.30 10.86
C SER A 175 18.68 -6.65 10.23
N PHE A 176 18.50 -7.91 9.84
CA PHE A 176 17.26 -8.43 9.23
C PHE A 176 16.34 -9.11 10.25
N ASP A 177 16.48 -8.77 11.53
CA ASP A 177 15.57 -9.24 12.56
C ASP A 177 14.15 -8.76 12.24
N ASP A 178 13.15 -9.60 12.52
CA ASP A 178 11.75 -9.30 12.22
C ASP A 178 11.22 -8.27 13.22
N LEU A 179 11.56 -7.00 12.98
CA LEU A 179 11.09 -5.89 13.82
C LEU A 179 9.57 -5.72 13.70
N TRP A 180 8.96 -6.21 12.62
CA TRP A 180 7.53 -6.09 12.31
C TRP A 180 6.93 -7.45 11.94
N GLU A 181 6.49 -8.22 12.95
CA GLU A 181 5.92 -9.57 12.78
C GLU A 181 4.82 -9.64 11.70
N ASP A 182 4.00 -8.59 11.57
CA ASP A 182 2.92 -8.51 10.58
C ASP A 182 3.40 -8.26 9.14
N ALA A 183 4.63 -7.78 8.95
CA ALA A 183 5.19 -7.50 7.64
C ALA A 183 5.69 -8.76 6.91
N ASN A 184 5.79 -9.89 7.62
CA ASN A 184 6.28 -11.17 7.13
C ASN A 184 7.58 -11.01 6.30
N MET A 185 8.57 -10.36 6.91
CA MET A 185 9.83 -10.02 6.25
C MET A 185 10.56 -11.27 5.73
N VAL A 186 10.34 -12.41 6.38
CA VAL A 186 10.86 -13.72 5.95
C VAL A 186 10.36 -14.08 4.56
N GLU A 187 9.06 -13.94 4.27
CA GLU A 187 8.52 -14.20 2.94
C GLU A 187 9.05 -13.20 1.90
N CYS A 188 9.19 -11.93 2.26
CA CYS A 188 9.77 -10.91 1.39
C CYS A 188 11.21 -11.27 0.98
N ILE A 189 12.05 -11.68 1.92
CA ILE A 189 13.45 -12.05 1.64
C ILE A 189 13.51 -13.36 0.82
N ARG A 190 12.62 -14.33 1.11
CA ARG A 190 12.50 -15.55 0.29
C ARG A 190 12.12 -15.22 -1.16
N TYR A 191 11.17 -14.31 -1.36
CA TYR A 191 10.77 -13.85 -2.69
C TYR A 191 11.94 -13.15 -3.41
N ILE A 192 12.65 -12.24 -2.73
CA ILE A 192 13.79 -11.52 -3.30
C ILE A 192 14.90 -12.49 -3.71
N ARG A 193 15.21 -13.49 -2.88
CA ARG A 193 16.22 -14.52 -3.20
C ARG A 193 15.80 -15.46 -4.32
N GLY A 194 14.55 -15.90 -4.34
CA GLY A 194 14.03 -16.86 -5.31
C GLY A 194 13.66 -16.25 -6.68
N GLY A 195 13.51 -14.92 -6.75
CA GLY A 195 13.08 -14.22 -7.95
C GLY A 195 14.16 -14.20 -9.05
N THR A 196 14.03 -15.07 -10.04
CA THR A 196 14.91 -15.06 -11.24
C THR A 196 14.68 -13.85 -12.15
N SER A 197 13.52 -13.19 -12.04
CA SER A 197 13.17 -11.98 -12.78
C SER A 197 13.72 -10.70 -12.15
N LEU A 198 14.20 -10.75 -10.90
CA LEU A 198 14.73 -9.59 -10.20
C LEU A 198 16.18 -9.33 -10.63
N ARG A 199 16.43 -8.14 -11.17
CA ARG A 199 17.77 -7.67 -11.56
C ARG A 199 18.52 -7.14 -10.34
N ILE A 200 18.86 -8.04 -9.41
CA ILE A 200 19.67 -7.71 -8.23
C ILE A 200 21.14 -7.67 -8.66
N PRO A 201 21.87 -6.56 -8.43
CA PRO A 201 23.30 -6.48 -8.71
C PRO A 201 24.09 -7.59 -7.99
N GLU A 202 25.11 -8.15 -8.64
CA GLU A 202 25.84 -9.32 -8.13
C GLU A 202 26.47 -9.08 -6.75
N ASN A 203 26.92 -7.86 -6.47
CA ASN A 203 27.50 -7.47 -5.18
C ASN A 203 26.49 -7.44 -4.02
N PHE A 204 25.18 -7.38 -4.27
CA PHE A 204 24.15 -7.41 -3.23
C PHE A 204 23.66 -8.83 -2.92
N ARG A 205 23.79 -9.78 -3.84
CA ARG A 205 23.29 -11.15 -3.64
C ARG A 205 23.88 -11.85 -2.40
N PRO A 206 25.19 -11.72 -2.09
CA PRO A 206 25.76 -12.31 -0.89
C PRO A 206 25.26 -11.68 0.42
N LEU A 207 24.74 -10.45 0.37
CA LEU A 207 24.26 -9.72 1.54
C LEU A 207 22.83 -10.10 1.95
N LEU A 208 22.10 -10.82 1.10
CA LEU A 208 20.76 -11.28 1.42
C LEU A 208 20.83 -12.42 2.46
N PRO A 209 20.04 -12.38 3.55
CA PRO A 209 20.05 -13.40 4.59
C PRO A 209 19.86 -14.81 4.02
N THR A 210 20.81 -15.70 4.32
CA THR A 210 20.77 -17.09 3.87
C THR A 210 19.94 -17.97 4.81
N ARG A 211 19.97 -17.66 6.10
CA ARG A 211 19.18 -18.27 7.17
C ARG A 211 18.24 -17.21 7.76
N LEU A 212 16.96 -17.53 7.80
CA LEU A 212 15.88 -16.74 8.40
C LEU A 212 15.13 -17.68 9.33
#